data_AF-A0A9E5IHM5-F1
#
_entry.id   AF-A0A9E5IHM5-F1
#
_cell.length_a   1.000
_cell.length_b   1.000
_cell.length_c   1.000
_cell.angle_alpha   90.00
_cell.angle_beta   90.00
_cell.angle_gamma   90.00
#
_symmetry.space_group_name_H-M   'P 1'
#
loop_
_entity.id
_entity.type
_entity.pdbx_description
1 polymer ?
#
loop_
_entity_poly.entity_id
_entity_poly.type
_entity_poly.pdbx_seq_one_letter_code
_entity_poly.pdbx_strand_id
1 'polypeptide(L)'
;MKGIHKSSLQQLNNIGDGMKQLIAILLMTFPVIALGAEPASDLTQLVRSAQSGDAKAQFTLGLKYAQADGVARNEAEGTKWLMKSAEQGYTDAEFIVGVMYANGEGVKRSNIEAGKWFLRAANKGSADAQFNLGMMNAQGIGMRVNKPQAYRWYSLAAAQGNQPAQDEKSKLEKTMSAAELTEAKRLSAGK
;
A
#
# COMPACT_ATOMS: atom_id res chain seq x y z
N MET A 1 -12.06 20.49 50.92
CA MET A 1 -12.09 20.04 49.50
C MET A 1 -12.37 18.52 49.49
N LYS A 2 -13.61 18.08 49.73
CA LYS A 2 -14.59 17.61 48.72
C LYS A 2 -13.98 16.83 47.53
N GLY A 3 -13.91 15.50 47.67
CA GLY A 3 -14.95 14.65 47.07
C GLY A 3 -14.90 14.33 45.57
N ILE A 4 -13.73 14.13 44.97
CA ILE A 4 -13.64 13.53 43.62
C ILE A 4 -12.69 12.33 43.72
N HIS A 5 -13.21 11.11 43.87
CA HIS A 5 -12.48 9.89 43.45
C HIS A 5 -13.27 8.58 43.53
N LYS A 6 -14.46 8.53 44.16
CA LYS A 6 -15.27 7.29 44.21
C LYS A 6 -16.42 7.21 43.19
N SER A 7 -16.89 8.34 42.64
CA SER A 7 -18.03 8.36 41.71
C SER A 7 -17.70 7.82 40.31
N SER A 8 -16.50 8.11 39.80
CA SER A 8 -16.10 7.81 38.42
C SER A 8 -15.93 6.31 38.14
N LEU A 9 -15.50 5.54 39.13
CA LEU A 9 -15.33 4.08 39.00
C LEU A 9 -16.67 3.33 39.10
N GLN A 10 -17.66 3.89 39.79
CA GLN A 10 -18.98 3.29 39.93
C GLN A 10 -19.83 3.42 38.65
N GLN A 11 -19.59 4.45 37.84
CA GLN A 11 -20.26 4.63 36.55
C GLN A 11 -19.81 3.62 35.47
N LEU A 12 -18.59 3.07 35.59
CA LEU A 12 -18.04 2.11 34.63
C LEU A 12 -18.60 0.68 34.78
N ASN A 13 -19.17 0.35 35.93
CA ASN A 13 -19.76 -0.98 36.16
C ASN A 13 -21.17 -1.12 35.58
N ASN A 14 -21.83 0.01 35.24
CA ASN A 14 -23.20 0.06 34.74
C ASN A 14 -23.31 0.22 33.22
N ILE A 15 -22.19 0.25 32.49
CA ILE A 15 -22.17 0.28 31.03
C ILE A 15 -22.11 -1.14 30.45
N GLY A 16 -22.85 -1.39 29.37
CA GLY A 16 -22.88 -2.69 28.69
C GLY A 16 -21.51 -3.10 28.15
N ASP A 17 -21.26 -4.40 28.04
CA ASP A 17 -19.93 -4.97 27.78
C ASP A 17 -19.27 -4.46 26.48
N GLY A 18 -20.05 -4.03 25.49
CA GLY A 18 -19.55 -3.37 24.27
C GLY A 18 -18.85 -2.02 24.54
N MET A 19 -19.35 -1.20 25.48
CA MET A 19 -18.69 0.06 25.85
C MET A 19 -17.45 -0.18 26.72
N LYS A 20 -17.43 -1.24 27.52
CA LYS A 20 -16.24 -1.63 28.29
C LYS A 20 -15.09 -2.05 27.38
N GLN A 21 -15.37 -2.74 26.26
CA GLN A 21 -14.34 -3.07 25.27
C GLN A 21 -13.80 -1.86 24.51
N LEU A 22 -14.65 -0.88 24.16
CA LEU A 22 -14.18 0.37 23.54
C LEU A 22 -13.27 1.18 24.49
N ILE A 23 -13.61 1.26 25.78
CA ILE A 23 -12.78 1.93 26.78
C ILE A 23 -11.50 1.14 27.07
N ALA A 24 -11.56 -0.19 27.09
CA ALA A 24 -10.38 -1.05 27.24
C ALA A 24 -9.42 -0.90 26.05
N ILE A 25 -9.91 -0.76 24.82
CA ILE A 25 -9.07 -0.47 23.63
C ILE A 25 -8.47 0.93 23.74
N LEU A 26 -9.22 1.92 24.24
CA LEU A 26 -8.72 3.27 24.47
C LEU A 26 -7.64 3.32 25.58
N LEU A 27 -7.73 2.47 26.60
CA LEU A 27 -6.78 2.36 27.72
C LEU A 27 -5.58 1.45 27.43
N MET A 28 -5.69 0.48 26.51
CA MET A 28 -4.57 -0.38 26.11
C MET A 28 -3.75 0.19 24.94
N THR A 29 -4.28 1.19 24.22
CA THR A 29 -3.56 1.90 23.14
C THR A 29 -2.89 3.20 23.58
N PHE A 30 -3.15 3.67 24.81
CA PHE A 30 -2.39 4.76 25.42
C PHE A 30 -1.91 4.30 26.81
N PRO A 31 -0.60 4.20 27.07
CA PRO A 31 -0.14 4.15 28.45
C PRO A 31 -0.54 5.49 29.07
N VAL A 32 -1.40 5.43 30.09
CA VAL A 32 -1.64 6.54 31.01
C VAL A 32 -0.31 6.80 31.73
N ILE A 33 0.46 7.74 31.17
CA ILE A 33 1.47 8.61 31.78
C ILE A 33 2.58 7.90 32.57
N ALA A 34 3.70 7.65 31.87
CA ALA A 34 5.02 7.85 32.46
C ALA A 34 5.58 9.15 31.87
N LEU A 35 5.64 10.20 32.70
CA LEU A 35 6.49 11.39 32.58
C LEU A 35 6.82 11.91 31.15
N GLY A 36 6.03 12.87 30.67
CA GLY A 36 6.60 14.03 29.94
C GLY A 36 6.86 13.94 28.44
N ALA A 37 6.29 12.99 27.70
CA ALA A 37 6.28 13.04 26.24
C ALA A 37 4.83 12.92 25.74
N GLU A 38 4.22 14.04 25.35
CA GLU A 38 2.97 13.97 24.57
C GLU A 38 3.30 13.26 23.25
N PRO A 39 2.55 12.22 22.82
CA PRO A 39 2.72 11.70 21.48
C PRO A 39 2.51 12.87 20.53
N ALA A 40 3.52 13.16 19.70
CA ALA A 40 3.51 14.31 18.80
C ALA A 40 2.14 14.47 18.16
N SER A 41 1.53 15.65 18.29
CA SER A 41 0.15 15.96 17.87
C SER A 41 -0.19 15.43 16.46
N ASP A 42 0.81 15.35 15.60
CA ASP A 42 0.79 14.80 14.25
C ASP A 42 0.31 13.33 14.18
N LEU A 43 0.80 12.43 15.04
CA LEU A 43 0.39 11.01 15.02
C LEU A 43 -1.09 10.85 15.42
N THR A 44 -1.53 11.61 16.42
CA THR A 44 -2.93 11.57 16.88
C THR A 44 -3.88 12.05 15.78
N GLN A 45 -3.52 13.11 15.06
CA GLN A 45 -4.29 13.60 13.92
C GLN A 45 -4.30 12.59 12.77
N LEU A 46 -3.13 12.00 12.45
CA LEU A 46 -3.00 10.98 11.43
C LEU A 46 -3.92 9.78 11.68
N VAL A 47 -3.92 9.25 12.91
CA VAL A 47 -4.78 8.12 13.29
C VAL A 47 -6.25 8.48 13.11
N ARG A 48 -6.66 9.68 13.54
CA ARG A 48 -8.05 10.15 13.37
C ARG A 48 -8.43 10.23 11.88
N SER A 49 -7.57 10.79 11.04
CA SER A 49 -7.83 10.87 9.59
C SER A 49 -7.92 9.50 8.94
N ALA A 50 -7.02 8.58 9.29
CA ALA A 50 -7.03 7.21 8.77
C ALA A 50 -8.31 6.45 9.17
N GLN A 51 -8.76 6.60 10.42
CA GLN A 51 -10.01 6.04 10.93
C GLN A 51 -11.25 6.62 10.25
N SER A 52 -11.22 7.91 9.89
CA SER A 52 -12.29 8.59 9.13
C SER A 52 -12.32 8.22 7.64
N GLY A 53 -11.39 7.37 7.18
CA GLY A 53 -11.39 6.86 5.80
C GLY A 53 -10.42 7.56 4.85
N ASP A 54 -9.64 8.55 5.29
CA ASP A 54 -8.70 9.23 4.40
C ASP A 54 -7.62 8.26 3.87
N ALA A 55 -7.65 7.97 2.57
CA ALA A 55 -6.80 6.95 1.97
C ALA A 55 -5.29 7.29 2.08
N LYS A 56 -4.92 8.57 2.01
CA LYS A 56 -3.53 9.00 2.16
C LYS A 56 -3.06 8.83 3.61
N ALA A 57 -3.90 9.17 4.59
CA ALA A 57 -3.63 8.96 6.00
C ALA A 57 -3.50 7.46 6.32
N GLN A 58 -4.36 6.61 5.74
CA GLN A 58 -4.24 5.16 5.87
C GLN A 58 -2.93 4.64 5.29
N PHE A 59 -2.52 5.12 4.11
CA PHE A 59 -1.23 4.78 3.53
C PHE A 59 -0.07 5.16 4.45
N THR A 60 -0.03 6.42 4.90
CA THR A 60 1.02 6.92 5.80
C THR A 60 1.06 6.15 7.12
N LEU A 61 -0.09 5.88 7.73
CA LEU A 61 -0.18 5.11 8.97
C LEU A 61 0.31 3.67 8.76
N GLY A 62 -0.03 3.06 7.63
CA GLY A 62 0.46 1.74 7.24
C GLY A 62 1.98 1.68 7.13
N LEU A 63 2.60 2.67 6.47
CA LEU A 63 4.06 2.77 6.38
C LEU A 63 4.72 2.98 7.73
N LYS A 64 4.16 3.83 8.60
CA LYS A 64 4.69 4.06 9.95
C LYS A 64 4.74 2.76 10.77
N TYR A 65 3.69 1.93 10.71
CA TYR A 65 3.69 0.62 11.36
C TYR A 65 4.71 -0.36 10.77
N ALA A 66 4.90 -0.38 9.45
CA ALA A 66 5.85 -1.27 8.78
C ALA A 66 7.31 -0.89 9.10
N GLN A 67 7.60 0.41 9.22
CA GLN A 67 8.93 0.99 9.41
C GLN A 67 9.29 1.31 10.86
N ALA A 68 8.35 1.13 11.80
CA ALA A 68 8.49 1.52 13.21
C ALA A 68 8.78 3.04 13.40
N ASP A 69 8.18 3.88 12.55
CA ASP A 69 8.36 5.33 12.58
C ASP A 69 7.29 6.01 13.45
N GLY A 70 7.66 6.35 14.69
CA GLY A 70 6.78 6.98 15.66
C GLY A 70 5.71 6.07 16.26
N VAL A 71 5.67 4.80 15.85
CA VAL A 71 4.82 3.73 16.40
C VAL A 71 5.64 2.45 16.54
N ALA A 72 5.26 1.58 17.48
CA ALA A 72 5.86 0.25 17.57
C ALA A 72 5.60 -0.53 16.28
N ARG A 73 6.60 -1.28 15.81
CA ARG A 73 6.48 -2.09 14.59
C ARG A 73 5.32 -3.07 14.71
N ASN A 74 4.43 -3.07 13.73
CA ASN A 74 3.33 -4.03 13.65
C ASN A 74 2.98 -4.31 12.19
N GLU A 75 3.50 -5.41 11.64
CA GLU A 75 3.32 -5.76 10.23
C GLU A 75 1.86 -6.04 9.87
N ALA A 76 1.09 -6.64 10.79
CA ALA A 76 -0.31 -6.95 10.56
C ALA A 76 -1.17 -5.68 10.46
N GLU A 77 -0.95 -4.72 11.37
CA GLU A 77 -1.68 -3.45 11.35
C GLU A 77 -1.22 -2.59 10.17
N GLY A 78 0.08 -2.58 9.85
CA GLY A 78 0.62 -1.92 8.66
C GLY A 78 -0.02 -2.43 7.37
N THR A 79 -0.07 -3.76 7.21
CA THR A 79 -0.71 -4.43 6.07
C THR A 79 -2.18 -4.05 5.93
N LYS A 80 -2.92 -4.08 7.05
CA LYS A 80 -4.34 -3.74 7.07
C LYS A 80 -4.60 -2.30 6.61
N TRP A 81 -3.79 -1.33 7.05
CA TRP A 81 -3.95 0.06 6.62
C TRP A 81 -3.55 0.29 5.16
N LEU A 82 -2.47 -0.34 4.70
CA LEU A 82 -2.06 -0.31 3.28
C LEU A 82 -3.13 -0.90 2.37
N MET A 83 -3.71 -2.05 2.75
CA MET A 83 -4.82 -2.68 2.02
C MET A 83 -6.04 -1.76 1.93
N LYS A 84 -6.46 -1.15 3.05
CA LYS A 84 -7.59 -0.19 3.05
C LYS A 84 -7.34 1.00 2.12
N SER A 85 -6.13 1.54 2.11
CA SER A 85 -5.76 2.64 1.21
C SER A 85 -5.78 2.22 -0.27
N ALA A 86 -5.24 1.04 -0.57
CA ALA A 86 -5.20 0.49 -1.92
C ALA A 86 -6.61 0.15 -2.45
N GLU A 87 -7.48 -0.38 -1.59
CA GLU A 87 -8.88 -0.66 -1.91
C GLU A 87 -9.64 0.60 -2.32
N GLN A 88 -9.33 1.74 -1.70
CA GLN A 88 -9.86 3.06 -2.08
C GLN A 88 -9.22 3.65 -3.35
N GLY A 89 -8.21 2.99 -3.91
CA GLY A 89 -7.58 3.39 -5.15
C GLY A 89 -6.47 4.43 -4.98
N TYR A 90 -5.86 4.56 -3.81
CA TYR A 90 -4.66 5.37 -3.66
C TYR A 90 -3.48 4.69 -4.38
N THR A 91 -2.96 5.33 -5.43
CA THR A 91 -2.03 4.72 -6.40
C THR A 91 -0.76 4.15 -5.75
N ASP A 92 -0.15 4.86 -4.80
CA ASP A 92 1.06 4.37 -4.13
C ASP A 92 0.76 3.13 -3.26
N ALA A 93 -0.42 3.09 -2.62
CA ALA A 93 -0.84 1.94 -1.85
C ALA A 93 -1.13 0.73 -2.76
N GLU A 94 -1.77 0.94 -3.91
CA GLU A 94 -1.97 -0.12 -4.91
C GLU A 94 -0.63 -0.71 -5.39
N PHE A 95 0.38 0.12 -5.62
CA PHE A 95 1.72 -0.34 -5.95
C PHE A 95 2.35 -1.14 -4.80
N ILE A 96 2.36 -0.60 -3.58
CA ILE A 96 2.94 -1.28 -2.41
C ILE A 96 2.24 -2.60 -2.11
N VAL A 97 0.91 -2.66 -2.19
CA VAL A 97 0.17 -3.93 -2.03
C VAL A 97 0.55 -4.93 -3.13
N GLY A 98 0.79 -4.48 -4.37
CA GLY A 98 1.35 -5.33 -5.42
C GLY A 98 2.71 -5.94 -5.04
N VAL A 99 3.62 -5.13 -4.48
CA VAL A 99 4.92 -5.59 -3.97
C VAL A 99 4.75 -6.59 -2.83
N MET A 100 3.84 -6.31 -1.90
CA MET A 100 3.55 -7.20 -0.77
C MET A 100 3.11 -8.59 -1.24
N TYR A 101 2.22 -8.67 -2.24
CA TYR A 101 1.85 -9.96 -2.85
C TYR A 101 2.99 -10.62 -3.61
N ALA A 102 3.85 -9.85 -4.29
CA ALA A 102 4.98 -10.40 -5.03
C ALA A 102 6.03 -11.05 -4.11
N ASN A 103 6.22 -10.47 -2.92
CA ASN A 103 7.21 -10.92 -1.93
C ASN A 103 6.63 -11.83 -0.84
N GLY A 104 5.32 -11.77 -0.58
CA GLY A 104 4.67 -12.44 0.54
C GLY A 104 4.83 -11.70 1.87
N GLU A 105 4.88 -10.37 1.84
CA GLU A 105 5.05 -9.52 3.02
C GLU A 105 3.67 -9.18 3.60
N GLY A 106 3.37 -9.67 4.80
CA GLY A 106 2.07 -9.46 5.46
C GLY A 106 0.87 -10.16 4.80
N VAL A 107 1.05 -10.72 3.60
CA VAL A 107 0.07 -11.49 2.84
C VAL A 107 0.70 -12.76 2.26
N LYS A 108 -0.11 -13.76 1.92
CA LYS A 108 0.41 -14.95 1.21
C LYS A 108 0.90 -14.55 -0.18
N ARG A 109 2.16 -14.89 -0.49
CA ARG A 109 2.77 -14.62 -1.79
C ARG A 109 1.89 -15.11 -2.95
N SER A 110 1.62 -14.22 -3.91
CA SER A 110 0.84 -14.51 -5.11
C SER A 110 1.20 -13.55 -6.24
N ASN A 111 1.90 -14.06 -7.25
CA ASN A 111 2.23 -13.27 -8.45
C ASN A 111 0.97 -12.88 -9.25
N ILE A 112 -0.11 -13.65 -9.17
CA ILE A 112 -1.37 -13.32 -9.83
C ILE A 112 -2.01 -12.09 -9.18
N GLU A 113 -2.06 -12.04 -7.84
CA GLU A 113 -2.60 -10.87 -7.13
C GLU A 113 -1.69 -9.65 -7.29
N ALA A 114 -0.36 -9.84 -7.24
CA ALA A 114 0.60 -8.77 -7.51
C ALA A 114 0.33 -8.12 -8.88
N GLY A 115 0.12 -8.93 -9.93
CA GLY A 115 -0.18 -8.44 -11.27
C GLY A 115 -1.48 -7.64 -11.35
N LYS A 116 -2.52 -8.03 -10.60
CA LYS A 116 -3.78 -7.27 -10.55
C LYS A 116 -3.58 -5.90 -9.89
N TRP A 117 -2.84 -5.83 -8.79
CA TRP A 117 -2.57 -4.59 -8.08
C TRP A 117 -1.64 -3.66 -8.88
N PHE A 118 -0.57 -4.20 -9.47
CA PHE A 118 0.27 -3.43 -10.38
C PHE A 118 -0.51 -2.91 -11.58
N LEU A 119 -1.43 -3.70 -12.16
CA LEU A 119 -2.28 -3.24 -13.26
C LEU A 119 -3.13 -2.02 -12.86
N ARG A 120 -3.72 -2.02 -11.66
CA ARG A 120 -4.48 -0.87 -11.15
C ARG A 120 -3.61 0.38 -11.04
N ALA A 121 -2.45 0.28 -10.38
CA ALA A 121 -1.53 1.40 -10.21
C ALA A 121 -0.94 1.89 -11.54
N ALA A 122 -0.59 0.98 -12.45
CA ALA A 122 0.00 1.29 -13.75
C ALA A 122 -0.98 2.02 -14.67
N ASN A 123 -2.26 1.64 -14.64
CA ASN A 123 -3.33 2.34 -15.35
C ASN A 123 -3.53 3.78 -14.86
N LYS A 124 -3.16 4.07 -13.61
CA LYS A 124 -3.17 5.43 -13.02
C LYS A 124 -1.85 6.18 -13.22
N GLY A 125 -0.90 5.60 -13.96
CA GLY A 125 0.35 6.27 -14.31
C GLY A 125 1.54 5.94 -13.41
N SER A 126 1.43 5.05 -12.41
CA SER A 126 2.60 4.69 -11.59
C SER A 126 3.71 4.07 -12.47
N ALA A 127 4.82 4.78 -12.62
CA ALA A 127 5.96 4.33 -13.43
C ALA A 127 6.56 3.02 -12.90
N ASP A 128 6.63 2.86 -11.57
CA ASP A 128 7.13 1.64 -10.94
C ASP A 128 6.20 0.45 -11.17
N ALA A 129 4.88 0.66 -11.08
CA ALA A 129 3.91 -0.39 -11.39
C ALA A 129 3.93 -0.76 -12.88
N GLN A 130 4.09 0.23 -13.78
CA GLN A 130 4.26 0.00 -15.22
C GLN A 130 5.53 -0.82 -15.49
N PHE A 131 6.66 -0.47 -14.89
CA PHE A 131 7.89 -1.26 -15.01
C PHE A 131 7.69 -2.71 -14.55
N ASN A 132 7.07 -2.91 -13.38
CA ASN A 132 6.82 -4.25 -12.85
C ASN A 132 5.87 -5.06 -13.75
N LEU A 133 4.80 -4.47 -14.30
CA LEU A 133 3.97 -5.15 -15.30
C LEU A 133 4.73 -5.47 -16.58
N GLY A 134 5.62 -4.59 -17.01
CA GLY A 134 6.52 -4.85 -18.14
C GLY A 134 7.33 -6.12 -17.91
N MET A 135 7.95 -6.22 -16.73
CA MET A 135 8.73 -7.40 -16.31
C MET A 135 7.87 -8.66 -16.22
N MET A 136 6.68 -8.57 -15.61
CA MET A 136 5.79 -9.72 -15.49
C MET A 136 5.33 -10.25 -16.86
N ASN A 137 5.04 -9.38 -17.82
CA ASN A 137 4.70 -9.76 -19.19
C ASN A 137 5.91 -10.32 -19.95
N ALA A 138 7.11 -9.77 -19.75
CA ALA A 138 8.32 -10.24 -20.42
C ALA A 138 8.73 -11.65 -19.96
N GLN A 139 8.58 -11.92 -18.66
CA GLN A 139 9.06 -13.14 -18.02
C GLN A 139 7.96 -14.17 -17.74
N GLY A 140 6.68 -13.82 -17.93
CA GLY A 140 5.56 -14.71 -17.63
C GLY A 140 5.37 -14.94 -16.12
N ILE A 141 5.62 -13.93 -15.29
CA ILE A 141 5.46 -14.04 -13.84
C ILE A 141 3.99 -13.86 -13.49
N GLY A 142 3.32 -14.92 -13.03
CA GLY A 142 1.90 -14.88 -12.67
C GLY A 142 0.96 -14.69 -13.87
N MET A 143 1.48 -14.75 -15.09
CA MET A 143 0.75 -14.60 -16.36
C MET A 143 1.52 -15.30 -17.48
N ARG A 144 0.94 -15.41 -18.68
CA ARG A 144 1.69 -15.89 -19.86
C ARG A 144 2.61 -14.79 -20.38
N VAL A 145 3.73 -15.18 -20.97
CA VAL A 145 4.63 -14.24 -21.66
C VAL A 145 3.88 -13.48 -22.75
N ASN A 146 4.04 -12.16 -22.77
CA ASN A 146 3.47 -11.27 -23.78
C ASN A 146 4.45 -10.11 -24.05
N LYS A 147 5.39 -10.32 -24.98
CA LYS A 147 6.40 -9.31 -25.31
C LYS A 147 5.81 -7.98 -25.80
N PRO A 148 4.76 -7.95 -26.65
CA PRO A 148 4.14 -6.68 -27.03
C PRO A 148 3.59 -5.86 -25.86
N GLN A 149 2.92 -6.50 -24.88
CA GLN A 149 2.47 -5.81 -23.68
C GLN A 149 3.62 -5.39 -22.77
N ALA A 150 4.68 -6.21 -22.66
CA ALA A 150 5.88 -5.84 -21.93
C ALA A 150 6.52 -4.57 -22.49
N TYR A 151 6.70 -4.53 -23.81
CA TYR A 151 7.20 -3.36 -24.52
C TYR A 151 6.33 -2.12 -24.27
N ARG A 152 5.00 -2.26 -24.33
CA ARG A 152 4.07 -1.17 -24.05
C ARG A 152 4.29 -0.60 -22.66
N TRP A 153 4.29 -1.47 -21.64
CA TRP A 153 4.44 -1.03 -20.25
C TRP A 153 5.80 -0.42 -19.97
N TYR A 154 6.89 -1.01 -20.49
CA TYR A 154 8.21 -0.39 -20.41
C TYR A 154 8.29 0.95 -21.14
N SER A 155 7.61 1.11 -22.28
CA SER A 155 7.56 2.38 -22.99
C SER A 155 6.90 3.48 -22.15
N LEU A 156 5.80 3.16 -21.46
CA LEU A 156 5.10 4.09 -20.58
C LEU A 156 5.95 4.48 -19.37
N ALA A 157 6.62 3.53 -18.73
CA ALA A 157 7.51 3.81 -17.60
C ALA A 157 8.75 4.63 -18.06
N ALA A 158 9.36 4.28 -19.19
CA ALA A 158 10.51 4.99 -19.74
C ALA A 158 10.16 6.44 -20.15
N ALA A 159 8.95 6.70 -20.65
CA ALA A 159 8.48 8.04 -20.95
C ALA A 159 8.38 8.94 -19.71
N GLN A 160 8.33 8.34 -18.51
CA GLN A 160 8.35 9.03 -17.22
C GLN A 160 9.76 9.10 -16.60
N GLY A 161 10.81 8.73 -17.35
CA GLY A 161 12.20 8.75 -16.88
C GLY A 161 12.66 7.52 -16.12
N ASN A 162 11.90 6.42 -16.11
CA ASN A 162 12.35 5.16 -15.51
C ASN A 162 13.46 4.53 -16.38
N GLN A 163 14.72 4.75 -15.99
CA GLN A 163 15.89 4.25 -16.72
C GLN A 163 15.93 2.72 -16.83
N PRO A 164 15.64 1.93 -15.78
CA PRO A 164 15.53 0.46 -15.90
C PRO A 164 14.52 0.03 -16.97
N ALA A 165 13.37 0.71 -17.09
CA ALA A 165 12.38 0.41 -18.11
C ALA A 165 12.90 0.70 -19.53
N GLN A 166 13.68 1.77 -19.72
CA GLN A 166 14.32 2.06 -21.01
C GLN A 166 15.30 0.94 -21.40
N ASP A 167 16.13 0.50 -20.45
CA ASP A 167 17.13 -0.53 -20.69
C ASP A 167 16.48 -1.88 -21.02
N GLU A 168 15.46 -2.28 -20.24
CA GLU A 168 14.71 -3.52 -20.48
C GLU A 168 13.92 -3.47 -21.79
N LYS A 169 13.34 -2.31 -22.15
CA LYS A 169 12.73 -2.11 -23.47
C LYS A 169 13.72 -2.34 -24.60
N SER A 170 14.90 -1.72 -24.53
CA SER A 170 15.94 -1.87 -25.57
C SER A 170 16.52 -3.28 -25.65
N LYS A 171 16.59 -4.01 -24.53
CA LYS A 171 16.93 -5.45 -24.54
C LYS A 171 15.83 -6.26 -25.20
N LEU A 172 14.57 -6.02 -24.82
CA LEU A 172 13.42 -6.75 -25.35
C LEU A 172 13.29 -6.58 -26.87
N GLU A 173 13.45 -5.36 -27.38
CA GLU A 173 13.42 -5.03 -28.81
C GLU A 173 14.32 -5.92 -29.66
N LYS A 174 15.52 -6.27 -29.17
CA LYS A 174 16.50 -7.10 -29.87
C LYS A 174 16.06 -8.56 -30.02
N THR A 175 15.06 -8.99 -29.26
CA THR A 175 14.57 -10.38 -29.20
C THR A 175 13.17 -10.55 -29.76
N MET A 176 12.55 -9.49 -30.25
CA MET A 176 11.20 -9.49 -30.79
C MET A 176 11.23 -9.68 -32.31
N SER A 177 10.25 -10.42 -32.84
CA SER A 177 9.99 -10.49 -34.27
C SER A 177 9.43 -9.16 -34.80
N ALA A 178 9.49 -8.97 -36.12
CA ALA A 178 8.92 -7.78 -36.77
C ALA A 178 7.39 -7.64 -36.52
N ALA A 179 6.68 -8.77 -36.45
CA ALA A 179 5.25 -8.80 -36.14
C ALA A 179 4.98 -8.35 -34.69
N GLU A 180 5.75 -8.87 -33.72
CA GLU A 180 5.63 -8.47 -32.31
C GLU A 180 5.96 -6.99 -32.12
N LEU A 181 7.00 -6.47 -32.78
CA LEU A 181 7.35 -5.04 -32.71
C LEU A 181 6.27 -4.14 -33.31
N THR A 182 5.67 -4.56 -34.42
CA THR A 182 4.55 -3.83 -35.04
C THR A 182 3.37 -3.74 -34.08
N GLU A 183 2.98 -4.87 -33.47
CA GLU A 183 1.90 -4.91 -32.49
C GLU A 183 2.24 -4.09 -31.24
N ALA A 184 3.46 -4.19 -30.74
CA ALA A 184 3.93 -3.44 -29.58
C ALA A 184 3.85 -1.92 -29.79
N LYS A 185 4.30 -1.44 -30.95
CA LYS A 185 4.22 -0.02 -31.33
C LYS A 185 2.77 0.44 -31.45
N ARG A 186 1.88 -0.39 -31.99
CA ARG A 186 0.43 -0.12 -32.05
C ARG A 186 -0.16 0.02 -30.65
N LEU A 187 0.16 -0.91 -29.74
CA LEU A 187 -0.28 -0.90 -28.35
C LEU A 187 0.24 0.29 -27.54
N SER A 188 1.44 0.78 -27.83
CA SER A 188 2.02 1.98 -27.21
C SER A 188 1.45 3.30 -27.75
N ALA A 189 0.88 3.30 -28.96
CA ALA A 189 0.34 4.50 -29.61
C ALA A 189 -1.11 4.82 -29.20
N GLY A 190 -1.87 3.83 -28.74
CA GLY A 190 -3.23 4.01 -28.21
C GLY A 190 -3.19 4.56 -26.78
N LYS A 191 -3.44 5.85 -26.63
CA LYS A 191 -3.78 6.48 -25.34
C LYS A 191 -5.16 6.01 -24.86
#